data_AF-A0A0Q9W8E7-F1
#
_entry.id   AF-A0A0Q9W8E7-F1
#
_cell.length_a   1.000
_cell.length_b   1.000
_cell.length_c   1.000
_cell.angle_alpha   90.00
_cell.angle_beta   90.00
_cell.angle_gamma   90.00
#
_symmetry.space_group_name_H-M   'P 1'
#
loop_
_entity.id
_entity.type
_entity.pdbx_description
1 polymer ?
#
loop_
_entity_poly.entity_id
_entity_poly.type
_entity_poly.pdbx_seq_one_letter_code
_entity_poly.pdbx_strand_id
1 'polypeptide(L)'
;MGRWVGEGILDVFSREFRAHPAEEYKRSIEAGTLTVNYEKVPIDYKLKHNDLLANTVHRHEVPVTSQPITIVHMDEDILVVNKPASIPVHPCGRYRHNTVIFILAKEFNLKNLRTIHRIDRLTSGLLLFGRNSEKARQMEQQIRNRQVQKEYICCVEGQFPDGIIECNEPIEVVSYKIGVCKVSPKGKDCKTTFKRIAQAGDYSIVQCKPLTGRMHQIRVHLQYLGYPIVNDPLYNHEVFGPLKGRGGDTGGKSDDQLINDLIAIHNAENWLGIDEEVAITGTIKNPAIAVASPSPTNQSGSQAVIKSTPEAKITISTQTGHESADLRFDASKVTADPLCSECKMNYRDPKPEDLIMYLHAWKYKGVGWEYTTELPSWASIDQDNCLLSLRNRRC
;
A
#
# COMPACT_ATOMS: atom_id res chain seq x y z
N MET A 1 15.63 -26.40 16.91
CA MET A 1 14.94 -25.58 17.93
C MET A 1 14.32 -24.36 17.25
N GLY A 2 13.20 -23.86 17.76
CA GLY A 2 12.60 -22.63 17.24
C GLY A 2 13.52 -21.44 17.46
N ARG A 3 13.59 -20.51 16.50
CA ARG A 3 14.56 -19.40 16.51
C ARG A 3 14.51 -18.50 17.75
N TRP A 4 13.38 -18.45 18.44
CA TRP A 4 13.13 -17.58 19.59
C TRP A 4 13.17 -18.30 20.93
N VAL A 5 13.39 -19.61 20.94
CA VAL A 5 13.37 -20.40 22.18
C VAL A 5 14.50 -19.92 23.10
N GLY A 6 14.16 -19.59 24.34
CA GLY A 6 15.08 -19.06 25.34
C GLY A 6 15.32 -17.54 25.24
N GLU A 7 14.75 -16.85 24.24
CA GLU A 7 14.79 -15.40 24.17
C GLU A 7 13.68 -14.74 24.99
N GLY A 8 13.91 -13.50 25.46
CA GLY A 8 12.89 -12.72 26.16
C GLY A 8 11.79 -12.27 25.20
N ILE A 9 10.54 -12.32 25.65
CA ILE A 9 9.40 -11.88 24.83
C ILE A 9 9.54 -10.43 24.36
N LEU A 10 9.98 -9.52 25.24
CA LEU A 10 10.19 -8.11 24.88
C LEU A 10 11.30 -7.93 23.85
N ASP A 11 12.41 -8.64 23.99
CA ASP A 11 13.56 -8.57 23.09
C ASP A 11 13.17 -9.01 21.67
N VAL A 12 12.45 -10.14 21.59
CA VAL A 12 11.94 -10.68 20.33
C VAL A 12 10.98 -9.69 19.67
N PHE A 13 10.02 -9.15 20.43
CA PHE A 13 9.06 -8.19 19.88
C PHE A 13 9.74 -6.91 19.39
N SER A 14 10.63 -6.33 20.17
CA SER A 14 11.34 -5.10 19.82
C SER A 14 12.26 -5.25 18.62
N ARG A 15 12.89 -6.43 18.44
CA ARG A 15 13.83 -6.69 17.34
C ARG A 15 13.13 -7.07 16.04
N GLU A 16 12.15 -7.97 16.12
CA GLU A 16 11.52 -8.59 14.96
C GLU A 16 10.27 -7.84 14.47
N PHE A 17 9.52 -7.21 15.38
CA PHE A 17 8.27 -6.53 15.07
C PHE A 17 8.45 -5.02 15.24
N ARG A 18 8.77 -4.31 14.17
CA ARG A 18 9.09 -2.87 14.23
C ARG A 18 7.88 -1.95 14.01
N ALA A 19 6.67 -2.49 14.19
CA ALA A 19 5.45 -1.70 14.05
C ALA A 19 5.34 -0.63 15.15
N HIS A 20 5.87 -0.93 16.33
CA HIS A 20 5.84 -0.06 17.50
C HIS A 20 7.19 -0.06 18.22
N PRO A 21 7.51 1.00 19.00
CA PRO A 21 8.70 1.02 19.85
C PRO A 21 8.60 -0.03 20.97
N ALA A 22 9.76 -0.39 21.56
CA ALA A 22 9.85 -1.39 22.63
C ALA A 22 8.91 -1.08 23.82
N GLU A 23 8.75 0.19 24.17
CA GLU A 23 7.85 0.63 25.24
C GLU A 23 6.38 0.27 24.98
N GLU A 24 5.93 0.24 23.72
CA GLU A 24 4.58 -0.20 23.38
C GLU A 24 4.37 -1.69 23.68
N TYR A 25 5.37 -2.50 23.35
CA TYR A 25 5.32 -3.94 23.58
C TYR A 25 5.40 -4.26 25.06
N LYS A 26 6.24 -3.54 25.81
CA LYS A 26 6.27 -3.61 27.26
C LYS A 26 4.87 -3.35 27.85
N ARG A 27 4.23 -2.23 27.47
CA ARG A 27 2.87 -1.91 27.89
C ARG A 27 1.87 -3.00 27.51
N SER A 28 1.99 -3.57 26.31
CA SER A 28 1.10 -4.64 25.83
C SER A 28 1.22 -5.93 26.66
N ILE A 29 2.44 -6.30 27.08
CA ILE A 29 2.67 -7.44 27.96
C ILE A 29 2.07 -7.16 29.35
N GLU A 30 2.34 -5.99 29.90
CA GLU A 30 1.84 -5.55 31.21
C GLU A 30 0.31 -5.41 31.23
N ALA A 31 -0.32 -5.05 30.11
CA ALA A 31 -1.77 -4.98 29.96
C ALA A 31 -2.42 -6.35 29.69
N GLY A 32 -1.64 -7.36 29.29
CA GLY A 32 -2.14 -8.67 28.89
C GLY A 32 -2.80 -8.71 27.51
N THR A 33 -2.55 -7.70 26.65
CA THR A 33 -2.96 -7.72 25.25
C THR A 33 -1.97 -8.49 24.37
N LEU A 34 -0.71 -8.56 24.80
CA LEU A 34 0.29 -9.49 24.29
C LEU A 34 0.41 -10.69 25.25
N THR A 35 0.04 -11.87 24.77
CA THR A 35 -0.10 -13.09 25.56
C THR A 35 0.70 -14.25 24.98
N VAL A 36 1.01 -15.21 25.84
CA VAL A 36 1.61 -16.51 25.46
C VAL A 36 0.60 -17.59 25.85
N ASN A 37 0.21 -18.43 24.89
CA ASN A 37 -0.81 -19.46 25.07
C ASN A 37 -2.13 -18.90 25.64
N TYR A 38 -2.49 -17.69 25.21
CA TYR A 38 -3.67 -16.92 25.68
C TYR A 38 -3.61 -16.46 27.14
N GLU A 39 -2.46 -16.61 27.81
CA GLU A 39 -2.26 -16.16 29.18
C GLU A 39 -1.31 -14.96 29.25
N LYS A 40 -1.54 -14.10 30.24
CA LYS A 40 -0.64 -12.99 30.55
C LYS A 40 0.65 -13.53 31.14
N VAL A 41 1.78 -13.09 30.61
CA VAL A 41 3.12 -13.49 31.08
C VAL A 41 3.88 -12.29 31.63
N PRO A 42 4.89 -12.50 32.50
CA PRO A 42 5.78 -11.42 32.93
C PRO A 42 6.67 -10.94 31.77
N ILE A 43 7.17 -9.71 31.87
CA ILE A 43 7.95 -9.04 30.81
C ILE A 43 9.25 -9.75 30.45
N ASP A 44 9.84 -10.44 31.42
CA ASP A 44 11.07 -11.21 31.32
C ASP A 44 10.84 -12.66 30.88
N TYR A 45 9.58 -13.01 30.54
CA TYR A 45 9.22 -14.36 30.10
C TYR A 45 10.10 -14.82 28.95
N LYS A 46 10.70 -15.99 29.13
CA LYS A 46 11.55 -16.66 28.15
C LYS A 46 10.71 -17.62 27.33
N LEU A 47 10.68 -17.38 26.02
CA LEU A 47 9.86 -18.14 25.08
C LEU A 47 10.28 -19.61 25.06
N LYS A 48 9.30 -20.50 25.12
CA LYS A 48 9.48 -21.95 25.10
C LYS A 48 9.14 -22.51 23.72
N HIS A 49 9.54 -23.76 23.51
CA HIS A 49 9.15 -24.46 22.30
C HIS A 49 7.62 -24.60 22.25
N ASN A 50 7.04 -24.33 21.08
CA ASN A 50 5.60 -24.37 20.81
C ASN A 50 4.73 -23.34 21.55
N ASP A 51 5.34 -22.29 22.13
CA ASP A 51 4.57 -21.16 22.64
C ASP A 51 3.80 -20.46 21.50
N LEU A 52 2.50 -20.27 21.71
CA LEU A 52 1.64 -19.49 20.84
C LEU A 52 1.63 -18.03 21.29
N LEU A 53 2.12 -17.13 20.45
CA LEU A 53 2.08 -15.70 20.70
C LEU A 53 0.80 -15.10 20.10
N ALA A 54 0.01 -14.42 20.92
CA ALA A 54 -1.18 -13.71 20.48
C ALA A 54 -1.15 -12.26 20.95
N ASN A 55 -1.34 -11.32 20.02
CA ASN A 55 -1.35 -9.89 20.29
C ASN A 55 -2.63 -9.25 19.75
N THR A 56 -3.38 -8.60 20.64
CA THR A 56 -4.56 -7.80 20.26
C THR A 56 -4.14 -6.34 20.17
N VAL A 57 -4.23 -5.75 18.98
CA VAL A 57 -3.79 -4.38 18.70
C VAL A 57 -4.92 -3.54 18.13
N HIS A 58 -5.08 -2.34 18.67
CA HIS A 58 -5.80 -1.25 18.02
C HIS A 58 -4.96 -0.76 16.82
N ARG A 59 -5.57 -0.60 15.64
CA ARG A 59 -4.84 -0.25 14.40
C ARG A 59 -5.49 0.92 13.67
N HIS A 60 -4.66 1.93 13.37
CA HIS A 60 -4.96 2.95 12.38
C HIS A 60 -4.36 2.55 11.03
N GLU A 61 -5.23 2.34 10.04
CA GLU A 61 -4.78 2.12 8.68
C GLU A 61 -4.33 3.44 8.06
N VAL A 62 -3.25 3.38 7.28
CA VAL A 62 -2.76 4.54 6.54
C VAL A 62 -3.80 4.92 5.49
N PRO A 63 -4.05 6.22 5.27
CA PRO A 63 -5.00 6.66 4.27
C PRO A 63 -4.56 6.26 2.86
N VAL A 64 -5.56 6.01 2.02
CA VAL A 64 -5.43 5.72 0.60
C VAL A 64 -6.41 6.60 -0.17
N THR A 65 -6.25 6.68 -1.48
CA THR A 65 -7.20 7.37 -2.33
C THR A 65 -8.59 6.74 -2.24
N SER A 66 -9.63 7.56 -2.33
CA SER A 66 -11.02 7.15 -2.48
C SER A 66 -11.44 6.91 -3.93
N GLN A 67 -10.49 6.93 -4.89
CA GLN A 67 -10.79 6.62 -6.28
C GLN A 67 -11.37 5.20 -6.40
N PRO A 68 -12.45 5.02 -7.19
CA PRO A 68 -13.07 3.72 -7.34
C PRO A 68 -12.18 2.74 -8.08
N ILE A 69 -12.30 1.45 -7.75
CA ILE A 69 -11.66 0.37 -8.50
C ILE A 69 -12.56 0.03 -9.68
N THR A 70 -12.10 0.31 -10.90
CA THR A 70 -12.88 0.02 -12.12
C THR A 70 -12.64 -1.41 -12.57
N ILE A 71 -13.71 -2.15 -12.87
CA ILE A 71 -13.63 -3.47 -13.51
C ILE A 71 -13.37 -3.27 -15.01
N VAL A 72 -12.24 -3.77 -15.50
CA VAL A 72 -11.86 -3.74 -16.92
C VAL A 72 -12.44 -4.95 -17.66
N HIS A 73 -12.42 -6.11 -17.02
CA HIS A 73 -13.00 -7.35 -17.55
C HIS A 73 -13.39 -8.27 -16.41
N MET A 74 -14.49 -9.00 -16.57
CA MET A 74 -14.92 -10.01 -15.61
C MET A 74 -15.69 -11.10 -16.35
N ASP A 75 -15.20 -12.34 -16.26
CA ASP A 75 -15.89 -13.55 -16.72
C ASP A 75 -15.92 -14.59 -15.59
N GLU A 76 -16.25 -15.84 -15.88
CA GLU A 76 -16.33 -16.92 -14.87
C GLU A 76 -14.98 -17.25 -14.22
N ASP A 77 -13.87 -17.05 -14.94
CA ASP A 77 -12.53 -17.50 -14.57
C ASP A 77 -11.63 -16.38 -14.04
N ILE A 78 -11.79 -15.16 -14.57
CA ILE A 78 -10.88 -14.05 -14.32
C ILE A 78 -11.62 -12.75 -14.00
N LEU A 79 -11.00 -11.96 -13.14
CA LEU A 79 -11.32 -10.57 -12.89
C LEU A 79 -10.09 -9.72 -13.21
N VAL A 80 -10.30 -8.67 -14.01
CA VAL A 80 -9.28 -7.68 -14.35
C VAL A 80 -9.79 -6.32 -13.89
N VAL A 81 -8.99 -5.63 -13.09
CA VAL A 81 -9.33 -4.31 -12.56
C VAL A 81 -8.28 -3.27 -12.93
N ASN A 82 -8.73 -2.02 -13.04
CA ASN A 82 -7.86 -0.85 -13.01
C ASN A 82 -7.72 -0.41 -11.56
N LYS A 83 -6.58 -0.73 -10.95
CA LYS A 83 -6.25 -0.40 -9.57
C LYS A 83 -5.81 1.08 -9.48
N PRO A 84 -6.41 1.90 -8.61
CA PRO A 84 -5.89 3.23 -8.27
C PRO A 84 -4.51 3.20 -7.58
N ALA A 85 -3.76 4.30 -7.69
CA ALA A 85 -2.53 4.48 -6.90
C ALA A 85 -2.83 4.48 -5.38
N SER A 86 -1.81 4.39 -4.53
CA SER A 86 -1.85 4.33 -3.05
C SER A 86 -2.46 3.09 -2.38
N ILE A 87 -3.34 2.32 -3.04
CA ILE A 87 -4.00 1.15 -2.43
C ILE A 87 -3.09 -0.08 -2.53
N PRO A 88 -2.78 -0.85 -1.47
CA PRO A 88 -2.11 -2.14 -1.63
C PRO A 88 -3.03 -3.22 -2.21
N VAL A 89 -2.44 -4.21 -2.89
CA VAL A 89 -3.20 -5.32 -3.48
C VAL A 89 -3.87 -6.21 -2.42
N HIS A 90 -3.16 -6.53 -1.35
CA HIS A 90 -3.58 -7.47 -0.29
C HIS A 90 -3.12 -6.93 1.07
N PRO A 91 -3.70 -7.41 2.19
CA PRO A 91 -3.29 -7.01 3.53
C PRO A 91 -1.77 -7.17 3.74
N CYS A 92 -1.11 -6.07 4.06
CA CYS A 92 0.31 -6.04 4.34
C CYS A 92 0.66 -4.82 5.20
N GLY A 93 1.60 -5.00 6.14
CA GLY A 93 2.01 -3.92 7.05
C GLY A 93 0.82 -3.32 7.80
N ARG A 94 0.62 -2.00 7.63
CA ARG A 94 -0.45 -1.22 8.25
C ARG A 94 -1.79 -1.24 7.49
N TYR A 95 -1.91 -2.01 6.40
CA TYR A 95 -3.11 -2.07 5.57
C TYR A 95 -3.83 -3.40 5.74
N ARG A 96 -5.15 -3.34 5.96
CA ARG A 96 -6.03 -4.51 6.05
C ARG A 96 -7.29 -4.29 5.21
N HIS A 97 -8.11 -3.32 5.59
CA HIS A 97 -9.34 -2.94 4.91
C HIS A 97 -9.09 -2.03 3.70
N ASN A 98 -8.08 -1.16 3.78
CA ASN A 98 -7.66 -0.29 2.68
C ASN A 98 -6.80 -1.08 1.68
N THR A 99 -7.34 -2.17 1.14
CA THR A 99 -6.67 -3.03 0.16
C THR A 99 -7.61 -3.43 -0.95
N VAL A 100 -7.09 -3.65 -2.15
CA VAL A 100 -7.90 -4.00 -3.34
C VAL A 100 -8.79 -5.21 -3.07
N ILE A 101 -8.25 -6.29 -2.50
CA ILE A 101 -9.03 -7.50 -2.20
C ILE A 101 -10.19 -7.20 -1.22
N PHE A 102 -9.94 -6.40 -0.18
CA PHE A 102 -10.99 -6.11 0.81
C PHE A 102 -12.06 -5.17 0.24
N ILE A 103 -11.65 -4.15 -0.51
CA ILE A 103 -12.55 -3.22 -1.21
C ILE A 103 -13.42 -4.00 -2.21
N LEU A 104 -12.83 -4.87 -3.05
CA LEU A 104 -13.58 -5.70 -3.98
C LEU A 104 -14.57 -6.65 -3.28
N ALA A 105 -14.17 -7.24 -2.15
CA ALA A 105 -15.04 -8.11 -1.37
C ALA A 105 -16.21 -7.35 -0.73
N LYS A 106 -16.00 -6.11 -0.27
CA LYS A 106 -17.00 -5.28 0.41
C LYS A 106 -17.95 -4.58 -0.58
N GLU A 107 -17.40 -3.98 -1.63
CA GLU A 107 -18.17 -3.13 -2.55
C GLU A 107 -18.78 -3.92 -3.70
N PHE A 108 -18.11 -4.99 -4.16
CA PHE A 108 -18.54 -5.77 -5.32
C PHE A 108 -19.01 -7.18 -4.95
N ASN A 109 -18.94 -7.57 -3.66
CA ASN A 109 -19.18 -8.93 -3.18
C ASN A 109 -18.30 -9.99 -3.87
N LEU A 110 -17.11 -9.58 -4.34
CA LEU A 110 -16.15 -10.46 -5.02
C LEU A 110 -15.20 -11.08 -4.00
N LYS A 111 -15.61 -12.22 -3.44
CA LYS A 111 -14.88 -12.97 -2.43
C LYS A 111 -14.02 -14.07 -3.05
N ASN A 112 -13.04 -14.57 -2.30
CA ASN A 112 -12.17 -15.70 -2.67
C ASN A 112 -11.32 -15.50 -3.95
N LEU A 113 -11.07 -14.25 -4.33
CA LEU A 113 -10.18 -13.91 -5.44
C LEU A 113 -8.75 -14.41 -5.17
N ARG A 114 -8.12 -14.96 -6.21
CA ARG A 114 -6.73 -15.44 -6.20
C ARG A 114 -5.85 -14.44 -6.94
N THR A 115 -4.90 -13.83 -6.24
CA THR A 115 -3.98 -12.85 -6.83
C THR A 115 -3.03 -13.50 -7.83
N ILE A 116 -3.13 -13.17 -9.12
CA ILE A 116 -2.24 -13.72 -10.17
C ILE A 116 -0.87 -13.03 -10.14
N HIS A 117 -0.87 -11.71 -9.91
CA HIS A 117 0.34 -10.92 -9.75
C HIS A 117 0.06 -9.72 -8.86
N ARG A 118 1.12 -8.98 -8.52
CA ARG A 118 1.04 -7.76 -7.73
C ARG A 118 1.69 -6.61 -8.49
N ILE A 119 1.19 -5.40 -8.24
CA ILE A 119 1.87 -4.14 -8.57
C ILE A 119 2.09 -3.37 -7.27
N ASP A 120 3.06 -2.46 -7.25
CA ASP A 120 3.41 -1.71 -6.04
C ASP A 120 2.20 -0.89 -5.55
N ARG A 121 2.19 -0.58 -4.25
CA ARG A 121 1.13 0.23 -3.61
C ARG A 121 0.83 1.50 -4.40
N LEU A 122 1.87 2.25 -4.74
CA LEU A 122 1.78 3.54 -5.44
C LEU A 122 1.59 3.40 -6.96
N THR A 123 1.76 2.21 -7.53
CA THR A 123 1.52 1.97 -8.96
C THR A 123 0.04 1.76 -9.22
N SER A 124 -0.49 2.46 -10.22
CA SER A 124 -1.86 2.29 -10.70
C SER A 124 -1.91 1.33 -11.91
N GLY A 125 -3.11 0.93 -12.34
CA GLY A 125 -3.31 0.19 -13.59
C GLY A 125 -3.74 -1.27 -13.42
N LEU A 126 -3.54 -2.05 -14.48
CA LEU A 126 -4.00 -3.42 -14.60
C LEU A 126 -3.55 -4.32 -13.45
N LEU A 127 -4.52 -4.98 -12.85
CA LEU A 127 -4.33 -6.02 -11.85
C LEU A 127 -5.29 -7.18 -12.12
N LEU A 128 -4.75 -8.39 -12.22
CA LEU A 128 -5.48 -9.59 -12.59
C LEU A 128 -5.67 -10.51 -11.35
N PHE A 129 -6.89 -11.01 -11.19
CA PHE A 129 -7.27 -12.01 -10.20
C PHE A 129 -7.91 -13.22 -10.87
N GLY A 130 -7.53 -14.42 -10.45
CA GLY A 130 -8.27 -15.63 -10.77
C GLY A 130 -9.50 -15.73 -9.87
N ARG A 131 -10.66 -16.00 -10.44
CA ARG A 131 -11.89 -16.32 -9.70
C ARG A 131 -11.92 -17.77 -9.25
N ASN A 132 -11.08 -18.62 -9.86
CA ASN A 132 -10.80 -19.97 -9.43
C ASN A 132 -9.29 -20.26 -9.41
N SER A 133 -8.91 -21.34 -8.71
CA SER A 133 -7.51 -21.72 -8.52
C SER A 133 -6.83 -22.20 -9.80
N GLU A 134 -7.59 -22.80 -10.73
CA GLU A 134 -7.04 -23.33 -11.98
C GLU A 134 -6.55 -22.19 -12.89
N LYS A 135 -7.41 -21.20 -13.14
CA LYS A 135 -7.07 -20.01 -13.92
C LYS A 135 -5.92 -19.23 -13.30
N ALA A 136 -5.95 -19.04 -11.98
CA ALA A 136 -4.88 -18.34 -11.26
C ALA A 136 -3.52 -19.00 -11.51
N ARG A 137 -3.45 -20.32 -11.31
CA ARG A 137 -2.22 -21.11 -11.54
C ARG A 137 -1.76 -21.06 -13.00
N GLN A 138 -2.68 -21.16 -13.96
CA GLN A 138 -2.36 -21.06 -15.39
C GLN A 138 -1.72 -19.71 -15.72
N MET A 139 -2.29 -18.61 -15.24
CA MET A 139 -1.79 -17.26 -15.54
C MET A 139 -0.49 -16.94 -14.80
N GLU A 140 -0.35 -17.40 -13.55
CA GLU A 140 0.92 -17.33 -12.80
C GLU A 140 2.04 -18.04 -13.54
N GLN A 141 1.77 -19.20 -14.14
CA GLN A 141 2.74 -19.94 -14.96
C GLN A 141 3.14 -19.13 -16.21
N GLN A 142 2.19 -18.51 -16.92
CA GLN A 142 2.53 -17.66 -18.07
C GLN A 142 3.45 -16.49 -17.66
N ILE A 143 3.18 -15.84 -16.52
CA ILE A 143 4.03 -14.76 -16.00
C ILE A 143 5.41 -15.30 -15.62
N ARG A 144 5.48 -16.43 -14.91
CA ARG A 144 6.73 -17.07 -14.47
C ARG A 144 7.60 -17.48 -15.66
N ASN A 145 6.97 -17.99 -16.72
CA ASN A 145 7.62 -18.42 -17.95
C ASN A 145 7.91 -17.25 -18.92
N ARG A 146 7.68 -15.99 -18.50
CA ARG A 146 7.89 -14.76 -19.29
C ARG A 146 7.11 -14.75 -20.61
N GLN A 147 5.94 -15.38 -20.63
CA GLN A 147 5.03 -15.41 -21.78
C GLN A 147 4.07 -14.21 -21.81
N VAL A 148 4.17 -13.32 -20.80
CA VAL A 148 3.32 -12.14 -20.67
C VAL A 148 4.13 -10.89 -20.95
N GLN A 149 3.74 -10.16 -21.99
CA GLN A 149 4.22 -8.83 -22.31
C GLN A 149 3.49 -7.82 -21.43
N LYS A 150 4.26 -6.93 -20.79
CA LYS A 150 3.72 -5.88 -19.93
C LYS A 150 4.18 -4.53 -20.46
N GLU A 151 3.25 -3.59 -20.52
CA GLU A 151 3.51 -2.22 -20.91
C GLU A 151 3.00 -1.28 -19.82
N TYR A 152 3.82 -0.30 -19.51
CA TYR A 152 3.55 0.72 -18.51
C TYR A 152 3.71 2.10 -19.14
N ILE A 153 3.00 3.08 -18.60
CA ILE A 153 3.20 4.49 -18.88
C ILE A 153 3.69 5.16 -17.60
N CYS A 154 4.64 6.07 -17.72
CA CYS A 154 5.08 6.89 -16.59
C CYS A 154 5.37 8.33 -17.01
N CYS A 155 5.31 9.25 -16.04
CA CYS A 155 5.82 10.61 -16.17
C CYS A 155 7.16 10.69 -15.44
N VAL A 156 8.20 11.19 -16.11
CA VAL A 156 9.56 11.31 -15.58
C VAL A 156 10.05 12.75 -15.61
N GLU A 157 10.94 13.09 -14.67
CA GLU A 157 11.70 14.35 -14.72
C GLU A 157 12.69 14.33 -15.88
N GLY A 158 12.87 15.48 -16.53
CA GLY A 158 13.80 15.70 -17.61
C GLY A 158 13.22 15.46 -19.01
N GLN A 159 14.03 15.80 -20.01
CA GLN A 159 13.76 15.53 -21.42
C GLN A 159 14.31 14.14 -21.78
N PHE A 160 13.44 13.14 -21.75
CA PHE A 160 13.81 11.76 -22.07
C PHE A 160 14.22 11.67 -23.55
N PRO A 161 15.29 10.95 -23.91
CA PRO A 161 15.76 10.90 -25.29
C PRO A 161 14.72 10.33 -26.26
N ASP A 162 14.78 10.76 -27.52
CA ASP A 162 14.01 10.14 -28.60
C ASP A 162 14.54 8.74 -28.96
N GLY A 163 13.67 7.96 -29.59
CA GLY A 163 13.97 6.60 -30.00
C GLY A 163 13.69 5.57 -28.91
N ILE A 164 14.20 4.35 -29.12
CA ILE A 164 14.09 3.24 -28.16
C ILE A 164 15.37 3.23 -27.33
N ILE A 165 15.23 3.41 -26.02
CA ILE A 165 16.33 3.32 -25.06
C ILE A 165 16.22 2.00 -24.31
N GLU A 166 17.30 1.22 -24.30
CA GLU A 166 17.36 -0.05 -23.57
C GLU A 166 18.22 0.10 -22.31
N CYS A 167 17.71 -0.36 -21.16
CA CYS A 167 18.49 -0.50 -19.94
C CYS A 167 18.58 -1.97 -19.56
N ASN A 168 19.82 -2.49 -19.49
CA ASN A 168 20.14 -3.89 -19.19
C ASN A 168 20.85 -4.05 -17.85
N GLU A 169 20.76 -3.03 -16.99
CA GLU A 169 21.49 -3.01 -15.73
C GLU A 169 20.90 -4.00 -14.71
N PRO A 170 21.73 -4.84 -14.07
CA PRO A 170 21.29 -5.78 -13.05
C PRO A 170 20.84 -5.06 -11.77
N ILE A 171 19.77 -5.57 -11.15
CA ILE A 171 19.17 -4.96 -9.94
C ILE A 171 19.37 -5.85 -8.72
N GLU A 172 19.95 -5.26 -7.67
CA GLU A 172 20.13 -5.85 -6.34
C GLU A 172 19.10 -5.29 -5.36
N VAL A 173 18.59 -6.15 -4.47
CA VAL A 173 17.79 -5.71 -3.32
C VAL A 173 18.75 -5.45 -2.16
N VAL A 174 19.02 -4.17 -1.88
CA VAL A 174 19.94 -3.75 -0.80
C VAL A 174 19.32 -3.90 0.58
N SER A 175 18.00 -3.74 0.69
CA SER A 175 17.31 -4.04 1.94
C SER A 175 15.90 -4.56 1.71
N TYR A 176 15.68 -5.83 2.04
CA TYR A 176 14.36 -6.45 2.01
C TYR A 176 13.41 -5.86 3.06
N LYS A 177 13.94 -5.27 4.14
CA LYS A 177 13.14 -4.70 5.23
C LYS A 177 12.38 -3.45 4.80
N ILE A 178 13.02 -2.60 4.01
CA ILE A 178 12.44 -1.35 3.49
C ILE A 178 12.09 -1.41 1.99
N GLY A 179 12.43 -2.51 1.31
CA GLY A 179 12.12 -2.71 -0.10
C GLY A 179 12.97 -1.85 -1.05
N VAL A 180 14.21 -1.53 -0.67
CA VAL A 180 15.10 -0.70 -1.49
C VAL A 180 15.91 -1.55 -2.45
N CYS A 181 16.02 -1.07 -3.68
CA CYS A 181 16.76 -1.69 -4.78
C CYS A 181 17.75 -0.70 -5.38
N LYS A 182 18.84 -1.19 -5.95
CA LYS A 182 19.78 -0.39 -6.74
C LYS A 182 20.29 -1.16 -7.95
N VAL A 183 20.84 -0.44 -8.92
CA VAL A 183 21.70 -1.06 -9.94
C VAL A 183 23.00 -1.50 -9.26
N SER A 184 23.39 -2.75 -9.50
CA SER A 184 24.60 -3.34 -8.91
C SER A 184 25.03 -4.56 -9.72
N PRO A 185 26.34 -4.75 -9.97
CA PRO A 185 26.85 -5.97 -10.60
C PRO A 185 26.52 -7.26 -9.83
N LYS A 186 26.18 -7.16 -8.53
CA LYS A 186 25.73 -8.29 -7.70
C LYS A 186 24.23 -8.58 -7.86
N GLY A 187 23.53 -7.72 -8.60
CA GLY A 187 22.12 -7.79 -8.86
C GLY A 187 21.74 -8.94 -9.79
N LYS A 188 20.43 -9.13 -9.96
CA LYS A 188 19.90 -10.09 -10.92
C LYS A 188 19.66 -9.38 -12.25
N ASP A 189 20.05 -10.03 -13.34
CA ASP A 189 19.84 -9.51 -14.69
C ASP A 189 18.37 -9.19 -14.94
N CYS A 190 18.17 -8.03 -15.57
CA CYS A 190 16.90 -7.52 -16.02
C CYS A 190 17.06 -6.54 -17.18
N LYS A 191 16.01 -6.48 -18.01
CA LYS A 191 15.97 -5.61 -19.19
C LYS A 191 14.64 -4.87 -19.25
N THR A 192 14.72 -3.57 -19.55
CA THR A 192 13.56 -2.71 -19.82
C THR A 192 13.83 -1.88 -21.05
N THR A 193 12.87 -1.81 -21.97
CA THR A 193 12.91 -0.87 -23.09
C THR A 193 12.00 0.32 -22.81
N PHE A 194 12.47 1.51 -23.12
CA PHE A 194 11.79 2.77 -22.90
C PHE A 194 11.61 3.51 -24.22
N LYS A 195 10.48 4.19 -24.38
CA LYS A 195 10.22 5.06 -25.53
C LYS A 195 9.46 6.29 -25.06
N ARG A 196 9.98 7.48 -25.33
CA ARG A 196 9.24 8.73 -25.11
C ARG A 196 8.00 8.75 -26.01
N ILE A 197 6.85 9.08 -25.44
CA ILE A 197 5.58 9.21 -26.18
C ILE A 197 5.06 10.66 -26.20
N ALA A 198 5.42 11.48 -25.21
CA ALA A 198 5.11 12.89 -25.19
C ALA A 198 6.16 13.66 -24.35
N GLN A 199 6.26 14.97 -24.59
CA GLN A 199 7.10 15.90 -23.85
C GLN A 199 6.23 17.04 -23.31
N ALA A 200 6.43 17.42 -22.05
CA ALA A 200 5.71 18.50 -21.39
C ALA A 200 6.68 19.34 -20.53
N GLY A 201 7.31 20.34 -21.15
CA GLY A 201 8.33 21.17 -20.47
C GLY A 201 9.52 20.32 -20.02
N ASP A 202 9.83 20.35 -18.73
CA ASP A 202 10.89 19.56 -18.10
C ASP A 202 10.45 18.14 -17.70
N TYR A 203 9.34 17.65 -18.25
CA TYR A 203 8.84 16.29 -17.99
C TYR A 203 8.58 15.53 -19.28
N SER A 204 8.73 14.21 -19.22
CA SER A 204 8.45 13.32 -20.36
C SER A 204 7.46 12.24 -19.98
N ILE A 205 6.54 11.91 -20.89
CA ILE A 205 5.72 10.71 -20.77
C ILE A 205 6.44 9.59 -21.53
N VAL A 206 6.67 8.48 -20.83
CA VAL A 206 7.49 7.36 -21.32
C VAL A 206 6.70 6.06 -21.24
N GLN A 207 6.68 5.33 -22.36
CA GLN A 207 6.24 3.94 -22.42
C GLN A 207 7.39 3.03 -22.00
N CYS A 208 7.12 2.12 -21.06
CA CYS A 208 8.10 1.19 -20.50
C CYS A 208 7.64 -0.24 -20.78
N LYS A 209 8.53 -1.08 -21.32
CA LYS A 209 8.27 -2.51 -21.52
C LYS A 209 9.35 -3.34 -20.81
N PRO A 210 9.10 -3.78 -19.56
CA PRO A 210 10.04 -4.65 -18.86
C PRO A 210 9.94 -6.08 -19.39
N LEU A 211 11.07 -6.68 -19.78
CA LEU A 211 11.14 -8.08 -20.22
C LEU A 211 11.22 -9.05 -19.02
N THR A 212 11.56 -8.53 -17.84
CA THR A 212 11.66 -9.24 -16.57
C THR A 212 10.76 -8.58 -15.52
N GLY A 213 10.60 -9.20 -14.35
CA GLY A 213 9.79 -8.65 -13.25
C GLY A 213 10.56 -8.54 -11.95
N ARG A 214 11.62 -7.72 -11.90
CA ARG A 214 12.33 -7.42 -10.64
C ARG A 214 11.57 -6.39 -9.81
N MET A 215 11.79 -6.41 -8.50
CA MET A 215 11.20 -5.41 -7.59
C MET A 215 11.65 -4.01 -8.03
N HIS A 216 10.68 -3.10 -8.18
CA HIS A 216 10.91 -1.70 -8.58
C HIS A 216 11.69 -1.52 -9.91
N GLN A 217 11.70 -2.52 -10.80
CA GLN A 217 12.57 -2.52 -11.99
C GLN A 217 12.51 -1.24 -12.83
N ILE A 218 11.29 -0.81 -13.21
CA ILE A 218 11.08 0.40 -14.01
C ILE A 218 11.60 1.63 -13.28
N ARG A 219 11.33 1.74 -11.98
CA ARG A 219 11.69 2.88 -11.13
C ARG A 219 13.20 3.04 -11.01
N VAL A 220 13.89 1.94 -10.70
CA VAL A 220 15.36 1.91 -10.56
C VAL A 220 16.07 2.13 -11.89
N HIS A 221 15.60 1.53 -12.99
CA HIS A 221 16.18 1.75 -14.31
C HIS A 221 16.03 3.21 -14.76
N LEU A 222 14.86 3.82 -14.57
CA LEU A 222 14.63 5.23 -14.89
C LEU A 222 15.48 6.18 -14.03
N GLN A 223 15.60 5.91 -12.73
CA GLN A 223 16.52 6.62 -11.85
C GLN A 223 17.97 6.50 -12.35
N TYR A 224 18.44 5.30 -12.64
CA TYR A 224 19.78 5.04 -13.15
C TYR A 224 20.06 5.79 -14.46
N LEU A 225 19.08 5.85 -15.38
CA LEU A 225 19.19 6.61 -16.61
C LEU A 225 19.21 8.14 -16.37
N GLY A 226 18.84 8.61 -15.18
CA GLY A 226 18.79 10.02 -14.81
C GLY A 226 17.43 10.69 -15.02
N TYR A 227 16.38 9.88 -15.18
CA TYR A 227 15.00 10.33 -15.44
C TYR A 227 14.04 9.71 -14.43
N PRO A 228 14.18 9.99 -13.11
CA PRO A 228 13.35 9.38 -12.10
C PRO A 228 11.87 9.71 -12.32
N ILE A 229 10.99 8.79 -11.91
CA ILE A 229 9.54 8.98 -12.02
C ILE A 229 9.11 10.14 -11.11
N VAL A 230 8.23 11.00 -11.64
CA VAL A 230 7.66 12.11 -10.88
C VAL A 230 6.90 11.57 -9.68
N ASN A 231 7.08 12.20 -8.51
CA ASN A 231 6.50 11.81 -7.24
C ASN A 231 6.83 10.35 -6.81
N ASP A 232 7.95 9.78 -7.25
CA ASP A 232 8.46 8.56 -6.66
C ASP A 232 9.13 8.89 -5.31
N PRO A 233 8.50 8.57 -4.15
CA PRO A 233 9.02 9.00 -2.84
C PRO A 233 10.32 8.30 -2.46
N LEU A 234 10.66 7.20 -3.15
CA LEU A 234 11.88 6.46 -2.85
C LEU A 234 13.00 6.87 -3.80
N TYR A 235 12.78 6.80 -5.11
CA TYR A 235 13.86 6.92 -6.09
C TYR A 235 14.05 8.31 -6.66
N ASN A 236 13.10 9.22 -6.45
CA ASN A 236 13.23 10.61 -6.85
C ASN A 236 13.57 11.50 -5.66
N HIS A 237 14.72 11.23 -5.02
CA HIS A 237 15.15 11.95 -3.83
C HIS A 237 16.67 12.20 -3.85
N GLU A 238 17.08 13.35 -3.35
CA GLU A 238 18.49 13.77 -3.21
C GLU A 238 19.29 12.92 -2.20
N VAL A 239 18.65 11.96 -1.52
CA VAL A 239 19.33 11.05 -0.59
C VAL A 239 20.32 10.17 -1.34
N PHE A 240 20.08 9.93 -2.63
CA PHE A 240 21.00 9.28 -3.57
C PHE A 240 22.07 10.23 -4.12
N GLY A 241 22.23 11.43 -3.56
CA GLY A 241 23.17 12.44 -4.03
C GLY A 241 22.56 13.43 -5.05
N PRO A 242 23.36 14.41 -5.52
CA PRO A 242 22.90 15.52 -6.36
C PRO A 242 22.38 15.07 -7.74
N LEU A 243 22.82 13.90 -8.21
CA LEU A 243 22.36 13.30 -9.46
C LEU A 243 21.22 12.29 -9.25
N LYS A 244 20.66 12.22 -8.04
CA LYS A 244 19.54 11.33 -7.67
C LYS A 244 19.72 9.87 -8.10
N GLY A 245 20.93 9.31 -8.03
CA GLY A 245 21.17 7.91 -8.42
C GLY A 245 21.53 7.68 -9.89
N ARG A 246 21.66 8.72 -10.72
CA ARG A 246 22.04 8.58 -12.13
C ARG A 246 23.38 7.86 -12.27
N GLY A 247 23.45 6.89 -13.17
CA GLY A 247 24.64 6.06 -13.37
C GLY A 247 25.00 5.18 -12.18
N GLY A 248 24.13 5.07 -11.16
CA GLY A 248 24.42 4.41 -9.90
C GLY A 248 25.22 5.26 -8.91
N ASP A 249 25.37 6.57 -9.17
CA ASP A 249 26.03 7.50 -8.26
C ASP A 249 25.13 7.78 -7.04
N THR A 250 25.60 7.39 -5.85
CA THR A 250 24.94 7.62 -4.56
C THR A 250 25.46 8.85 -3.81
N GLY A 251 26.27 9.70 -4.47
CA GLY A 251 26.93 10.84 -3.83
C GLY A 251 28.05 10.42 -2.88
N GLY A 252 28.69 9.28 -3.14
CA GLY A 252 29.78 8.74 -2.31
C GLY A 252 29.34 8.00 -1.04
N LYS A 253 28.04 7.80 -0.83
CA LYS A 253 27.51 7.07 0.33
C LYS A 253 27.74 5.56 0.22
N SER A 254 28.10 4.93 1.34
CA SER A 254 28.07 3.47 1.44
C SER A 254 26.64 2.94 1.46
N ASP A 255 26.47 1.64 1.19
CA ASP A 255 25.15 1.00 1.22
C ASP A 255 24.46 1.14 2.59
N ASP A 256 25.21 0.96 3.67
CA ASP A 256 24.68 1.08 5.03
C ASP A 256 24.27 2.51 5.35
N GLN A 257 25.04 3.51 4.92
CA GLN A 257 24.68 4.93 5.08
C GLN A 257 23.40 5.25 4.31
N LEU A 258 23.34 4.85 3.03
CA LEU A 258 22.16 5.07 2.21
C LEU A 258 20.91 4.41 2.80
N ILE A 259 21.03 3.17 3.30
CA ILE A 259 19.93 2.45 3.94
C ILE A 259 19.47 3.18 5.21
N ASN A 260 20.39 3.65 6.05
CA ASN A 260 20.04 4.37 7.28
C ASN A 260 19.36 5.70 6.99
N ASP A 261 19.87 6.48 6.02
CA ASP A 261 19.25 7.73 5.59
C ASP A 261 17.84 7.48 5.03
N LEU A 262 17.68 6.44 4.21
CA LEU A 262 16.39 6.04 3.67
C LEU A 262 15.42 5.57 4.76
N ILE A 263 15.90 4.88 5.81
CA ILE A 263 15.05 4.52 6.96
C ILE A 263 14.61 5.78 7.71
N ALA A 264 15.52 6.74 7.92
CA ALA A 264 15.19 7.99 8.60
C ALA A 264 14.12 8.77 7.82
N ILE A 265 14.29 8.92 6.51
CA ILE A 265 13.30 9.56 5.63
C ILE A 265 12.00 8.75 5.61
N HIS A 266 12.06 7.43 5.43
CA HIS A 266 10.87 6.59 5.36
C HIS A 266 10.06 6.59 6.65
N ASN A 267 10.72 6.71 7.81
CA ASN A 267 10.04 6.88 9.09
C ASN A 267 9.39 8.26 9.20
N ALA A 268 10.08 9.32 8.76
CA ALA A 268 9.54 10.68 8.76
C ALA A 268 8.36 10.84 7.78
N GLU A 269 8.46 10.28 6.57
CA GLU A 269 7.49 10.43 5.48
C GLU A 269 6.34 9.40 5.53
N ASN A 270 6.53 8.20 6.11
CA ASN A 270 5.41 7.32 6.46
C ASN A 270 4.75 7.78 7.76
N TRP A 271 4.33 9.04 7.86
CA TRP A 271 3.36 9.46 8.86
C TRP A 271 3.76 9.23 10.33
N LEU A 272 5.01 8.89 10.63
CA LEU A 272 5.59 8.87 11.96
C LEU A 272 6.45 10.12 12.17
N GLY A 273 6.02 11.25 11.60
CA GLY A 273 6.45 12.58 11.98
C GLY A 273 5.43 13.17 12.95
N ILE A 274 5.82 13.24 14.22
CA ILE A 274 5.32 14.29 15.13
C ILE A 274 5.71 15.60 14.46
N ASP A 275 4.75 16.49 14.17
CA ASP A 275 5.08 17.88 13.91
C ASP A 275 5.58 18.47 15.24
N GLU A 276 6.90 18.47 15.44
CA GLU A 276 7.53 19.37 16.39
C GLU A 276 7.37 20.80 15.86
N GLU A 277 6.31 21.47 16.30
CA GLU A 277 6.26 22.89 16.70
C GLU A 277 4.82 23.40 16.75
N VAL A 278 4.13 23.19 17.89
CA VAL A 278 3.20 24.19 18.42
C VAL A 278 3.40 24.25 19.94
N ALA A 279 4.43 24.99 20.35
CA ALA A 279 4.45 25.55 21.69
C ALA A 279 3.36 26.62 21.78
N ILE A 280 2.19 26.27 22.33
CA ILE A 280 1.24 27.27 22.83
C ILE A 280 0.83 26.87 24.24
N THR A 281 1.51 27.51 25.19
CA THR A 281 0.98 27.89 26.49
C THR A 281 -0.43 28.45 26.34
N GLY A 282 -1.43 27.74 26.85
CA GLY A 282 -2.81 28.23 26.78
C GLY A 282 -3.80 27.31 27.46
N THR A 283 -4.15 27.64 28.69
CA THR A 283 -5.27 27.10 29.44
C THR A 283 -6.57 27.14 28.62
N ILE A 284 -7.12 25.97 28.26
CA ILE A 284 -8.46 25.90 27.67
C ILE A 284 -9.47 25.64 28.77
N LYS A 285 -10.27 26.68 29.04
CA LYS A 285 -11.53 26.61 29.80
C LYS A 285 -12.54 25.79 29.00
N ASN A 286 -13.18 24.83 29.64
CA ASN A 286 -14.35 24.12 29.10
C ASN A 286 -15.47 25.12 28.75
N PRO A 287 -16.08 25.02 27.56
CA PRO A 287 -17.45 25.47 27.37
C PRO A 287 -18.39 24.25 27.40
N ALA A 288 -19.38 24.33 28.29
CA ALA A 288 -20.47 23.40 28.41
C ALA A 288 -21.26 23.27 27.10
N ILE A 289 -21.53 22.03 26.68
CA ILE A 289 -22.50 21.75 25.63
C ILE A 289 -23.88 21.72 26.27
N ALA A 290 -24.72 22.67 25.85
CA ALA A 290 -26.12 22.78 26.22
C ALA A 290 -26.90 21.59 25.66
N VAL A 291 -27.55 20.86 26.57
CA VAL A 291 -28.48 19.77 26.26
C VAL A 291 -29.84 20.40 25.91
N ALA A 292 -30.28 20.22 24.67
CA ALA A 292 -31.66 20.49 24.27
C ALA A 292 -32.37 19.14 24.01
N SER A 293 -33.28 18.81 24.92
CA SER A 293 -34.22 17.68 24.80
C SER A 293 -35.29 17.97 23.75
N PRO A 294 -35.90 16.91 23.18
CA PRO A 294 -37.36 16.88 23.16
C PRO A 294 -37.92 15.60 23.80
N SER A 295 -39.00 15.81 24.54
CA SER A 295 -39.85 14.85 25.24
C SER A 295 -40.76 14.04 24.28
N PRO A 296 -41.45 12.99 24.76
CA PRO A 296 -41.71 11.75 24.02
C PRO A 296 -43.13 11.66 23.44
N THR A 297 -43.30 10.79 22.44
CA THR A 297 -44.62 10.26 22.08
C THR A 297 -44.51 8.80 21.63
N ASN A 298 -45.28 7.95 22.32
CA ASN A 298 -45.87 6.64 21.94
C ASN A 298 -45.64 5.59 23.04
N GLN A 299 -46.66 5.36 23.87
CA GLN A 299 -47.71 4.35 23.66
C GLN A 299 -47.17 2.91 23.72
N SER A 300 -47.12 2.41 24.96
CA SER A 300 -47.73 1.17 25.46
C SER A 300 -47.57 -0.16 24.72
N GLY A 301 -47.09 -1.15 25.50
CA GLY A 301 -47.41 -2.59 25.39
C GLY A 301 -46.46 -3.36 24.47
N SER A 302 -45.83 -4.47 24.84
CA SER A 302 -46.06 -5.44 25.91
C SER A 302 -44.84 -6.36 26.04
N GLN A 303 -44.58 -6.84 27.25
CA GLN A 303 -43.55 -7.83 27.58
C GLN A 303 -43.86 -9.23 27.04
N ALA A 304 -42.85 -9.98 26.64
CA ALA A 304 -42.77 -11.43 26.85
C ALA A 304 -41.31 -11.91 26.79
N VAL A 305 -41.03 -12.93 27.58
CA VAL A 305 -39.72 -13.34 28.11
C VAL A 305 -39.42 -14.78 27.61
N ILE A 306 -38.16 -15.03 27.24
CA ILE A 306 -37.37 -16.29 27.35
C ILE A 306 -37.42 -17.44 26.29
N LYS A 307 -36.17 -17.76 25.84
CA LYS A 307 -35.52 -19.04 25.44
C LYS A 307 -36.14 -19.94 24.35
N SER A 308 -35.36 -20.23 23.31
CA SER A 308 -34.55 -21.47 23.17
C SER A 308 -34.08 -21.67 21.73
N THR A 309 -32.80 -22.02 21.55
CA THR A 309 -32.22 -22.54 20.31
C THR A 309 -32.87 -23.87 19.90
N PRO A 310 -32.97 -24.15 18.58
CA PRO A 310 -32.28 -25.34 18.08
C PRO A 310 -31.63 -25.15 16.69
N GLU A 311 -30.72 -26.08 16.40
CA GLU A 311 -29.88 -26.19 15.21
C GLU A 311 -30.65 -26.42 13.89
N ALA A 312 -29.87 -26.26 12.80
CA ALA A 312 -30.07 -26.72 11.42
C ALA A 312 -30.80 -25.77 10.45
N LYS A 313 -30.05 -25.21 9.49
CA LYS A 313 -30.01 -25.67 8.09
C LYS A 313 -29.16 -24.74 7.22
N ILE A 314 -28.12 -25.31 6.62
CA ILE A 314 -27.40 -24.74 5.48
C ILE A 314 -28.43 -24.56 4.37
N THR A 315 -28.73 -23.31 4.03
CA THR A 315 -29.59 -22.97 2.91
C THR A 315 -28.78 -22.07 1.99
N ILE A 316 -28.26 -22.65 0.91
CA ILE A 316 -27.67 -21.92 -0.21
C ILE A 316 -28.81 -21.09 -0.81
N SER A 317 -28.88 -19.82 -0.41
CA SER A 317 -29.85 -18.87 -0.92
C SER A 317 -29.11 -17.92 -1.84
N THR A 318 -29.34 -18.08 -3.14
CA THR A 318 -29.04 -17.10 -4.18
C THR A 318 -29.72 -15.77 -3.82
N GLN A 319 -29.00 -14.90 -3.10
CA GLN A 319 -29.42 -13.50 -2.95
C GLN A 319 -28.96 -12.74 -4.19
N THR A 320 -29.84 -12.67 -5.18
CA THR A 320 -29.81 -11.70 -6.29
C THR A 320 -30.29 -10.33 -5.80
N GLY A 321 -29.72 -9.86 -4.69
CA GLY A 321 -29.92 -8.52 -4.15
C GLY A 321 -28.55 -7.92 -3.87
N HIS A 322 -27.99 -7.23 -4.87
CA HIS A 322 -26.83 -6.37 -4.64
C HIS A 322 -27.36 -5.12 -3.93
N GLU A 323 -27.40 -5.12 -2.60
CA GLU A 323 -27.45 -3.85 -1.89
C GLU A 323 -26.12 -3.12 -2.18
N SER A 324 -26.21 -1.94 -2.79
CA SER A 324 -25.04 -1.09 -3.00
C SER A 324 -24.38 -0.81 -1.66
N ALA A 325 -23.05 -0.96 -1.57
CA ALA A 325 -22.34 -0.66 -0.33
C ALA A 325 -22.64 0.78 0.13
N ASP A 326 -23.00 0.95 1.40
CA ASP A 326 -23.16 2.28 1.98
C ASP A 326 -21.78 2.94 2.11
N LEU A 327 -21.51 3.91 1.24
CA LEU A 327 -20.25 4.65 1.19
C LEU A 327 -20.22 5.86 2.13
N ARG A 328 -21.32 6.12 2.86
CA ARG A 328 -21.38 7.25 3.79
C ARG A 328 -20.53 6.99 5.01
N PHE A 329 -19.82 8.03 5.45
CA PHE A 329 -19.10 7.99 6.71
C PHE A 329 -20.09 7.91 7.87
N ASP A 330 -19.88 6.93 8.74
CA ASP A 330 -20.70 6.71 9.94
C ASP A 330 -19.84 7.00 11.17
N ALA A 331 -19.99 8.21 11.72
CA ALA A 331 -19.25 8.65 12.88
C ALA A 331 -19.46 7.75 14.11
N SER A 332 -20.60 7.06 14.20
CA SER A 332 -20.90 6.15 15.33
C SER A 332 -20.02 4.90 15.33
N LYS A 333 -19.43 4.54 14.18
CA LYS A 333 -18.51 3.40 14.05
C LYS A 333 -17.06 3.75 14.36
N VAL A 334 -16.74 5.03 14.60
CA VAL A 334 -15.38 5.44 14.97
C VAL A 334 -15.13 5.07 16.42
N THR A 335 -14.09 4.26 16.64
CA THR A 335 -13.65 3.84 17.97
C THR A 335 -12.31 4.49 18.29
N ALA A 336 -12.11 4.95 19.52
CA ALA A 336 -10.83 5.44 20.02
C ALA A 336 -10.33 4.56 21.17
N ASP A 337 -9.02 4.34 21.22
CA ASP A 337 -8.35 3.63 22.32
C ASP A 337 -7.56 4.65 23.19
N PRO A 338 -7.91 4.83 24.47
CA PRO A 338 -7.22 5.75 25.38
C PRO A 338 -5.72 5.47 25.58
N LEU A 339 -5.28 4.24 25.33
CA LEU A 339 -3.89 3.81 25.47
C LEU A 339 -3.08 3.96 24.17
N CYS A 340 -3.76 4.11 23.04
CA CYS A 340 -3.16 4.31 21.73
C CYS A 340 -2.63 5.74 21.59
N SER A 341 -1.37 5.89 21.22
CA SER A 341 -0.76 7.20 20.94
C SER A 341 -1.34 7.83 19.67
N GLU A 342 -1.61 7.04 18.63
CA GLU A 342 -2.16 7.52 17.36
C GLU A 342 -3.58 8.10 17.52
N CYS A 343 -4.41 7.52 18.40
CA CYS A 343 -5.74 8.07 18.74
C CYS A 343 -5.70 9.48 19.35
N LYS A 344 -4.55 9.90 19.88
CA LYS A 344 -4.33 11.22 20.49
C LYS A 344 -3.68 12.21 19.54
N MET A 345 -3.25 11.75 18.37
CA MET A 345 -2.63 12.58 17.35
C MET A 345 -3.68 13.08 16.36
N ASN A 346 -3.56 14.33 15.95
CA ASN A 346 -4.31 14.87 14.83
C ASN A 346 -3.41 14.85 13.61
N TYR A 347 -3.79 14.04 12.63
CA TYR A 347 -3.09 13.97 11.36
C TYR A 347 -3.75 14.85 10.32
N ARG A 348 -2.96 15.56 9.51
CA ARG A 348 -3.49 16.24 8.32
C ARG A 348 -3.95 15.21 7.30
N ASP A 349 -5.05 15.47 6.60
CA ASP A 349 -5.39 14.62 5.45
C ASP A 349 -4.29 14.69 4.38
N PRO A 350 -3.96 13.56 3.72
CA PRO A 350 -2.92 13.55 2.70
C PRO A 350 -3.39 14.33 1.49
N LYS A 351 -2.47 15.07 0.88
CA LYS A 351 -2.74 15.65 -0.43
C LYS A 351 -2.72 14.54 -1.48
N PRO A 352 -3.42 14.68 -2.62
CA PRO A 352 -3.35 13.71 -3.71
C PRO A 352 -1.92 13.39 -4.17
N GLU A 353 -1.02 14.35 -4.08
CA GLU A 353 0.39 14.20 -4.43
C GLU A 353 1.18 13.28 -3.49
N ASP A 354 0.77 13.19 -2.22
CA ASP A 354 1.35 12.28 -1.21
C ASP A 354 0.96 10.81 -1.50
N LEU A 355 -0.05 10.59 -2.35
CA LEU A 355 -0.67 9.29 -2.62
C LEU A 355 -0.40 8.75 -4.04
N ILE A 356 0.14 9.58 -4.94
CA ILE A 356 0.24 9.26 -6.36
C ILE A 356 1.69 9.31 -6.82
N MET A 357 2.15 8.18 -7.34
CA MET A 357 3.33 8.09 -8.21
C MET A 357 2.85 7.97 -9.66
N TYR A 358 3.49 8.69 -10.58
CA TYR A 358 3.09 8.71 -11.98
C TYR A 358 3.63 7.50 -12.75
N LEU A 359 3.16 6.31 -12.35
CA LEU A 359 3.45 5.03 -12.98
C LEU A 359 2.15 4.21 -13.08
N HIS A 360 1.83 3.77 -14.29
CA HIS A 360 0.59 3.08 -14.63
C HIS A 360 0.86 1.80 -15.42
N ALA A 361 0.36 0.66 -14.94
CA ALA A 361 0.35 -0.61 -15.66
C ALA A 361 -0.76 -0.58 -16.73
N TRP A 362 -0.39 -0.25 -17.96
CA TRP A 362 -1.35 0.11 -18.99
C TRP A 362 -1.90 -1.07 -19.76
N LYS A 363 -1.03 -1.99 -20.20
CA LYS A 363 -1.41 -3.05 -21.12
C LYS A 363 -0.65 -4.34 -20.92
N TYR A 364 -1.37 -5.44 -20.70
CA TYR A 364 -0.81 -6.78 -20.51
C TYR A 364 -1.33 -7.72 -21.60
N LYS A 365 -0.42 -8.50 -22.19
CA LYS A 365 -0.75 -9.46 -23.24
C LYS A 365 -0.07 -10.80 -22.97
N GLY A 366 -0.85 -11.86 -22.88
CA GLY A 366 -0.35 -13.23 -22.72
C GLY A 366 -0.84 -14.16 -23.83
N VAL A 367 -0.78 -15.46 -23.58
CA VAL A 367 -1.21 -16.47 -24.56
C VAL A 367 -2.73 -16.54 -24.57
N GLY A 368 -3.35 -16.00 -25.63
CA GLY A 368 -4.79 -16.03 -25.84
C GLY A 368 -5.60 -14.98 -25.08
N TRP A 369 -4.95 -13.97 -24.50
CA TRP A 369 -5.64 -12.88 -23.80
C TRP A 369 -4.83 -11.58 -23.86
N GLU A 370 -5.55 -10.47 -23.83
CA GLU A 370 -4.99 -9.12 -23.86
C GLU A 370 -5.93 -8.17 -23.13
N TYR A 371 -5.40 -7.39 -22.20
CA TYR A 371 -6.17 -6.39 -21.44
C TYR A 371 -5.43 -5.06 -21.48
N THR A 372 -6.20 -3.97 -21.54
CA THR A 372 -5.70 -2.59 -21.60
C THR A 372 -6.62 -1.69 -20.78
N THR A 373 -6.06 -0.76 -20.03
CA THR A 373 -6.81 0.33 -19.38
C THR A 373 -6.87 1.56 -20.27
N GLU A 374 -7.80 2.46 -19.98
CA GLU A 374 -7.68 3.84 -20.45
C GLU A 374 -6.37 4.46 -19.92
N LEU A 375 -5.79 5.37 -20.71
CA LEU A 375 -4.66 6.14 -20.23
C LEU A 375 -5.09 7.03 -19.05
N PRO A 376 -4.28 7.13 -17.99
CA PRO A 376 -4.58 8.04 -16.91
C PRO A 376 -4.57 9.49 -17.43
N SER A 377 -5.36 10.36 -16.79
CA SER A 377 -5.53 11.75 -17.23
C SER A 377 -4.21 12.53 -17.39
N TRP A 378 -3.23 12.24 -16.53
CA TRP A 378 -1.89 12.84 -16.59
C TRP A 378 -1.02 12.35 -17.76
N ALA A 379 -1.43 11.27 -18.44
CA ALA A 379 -0.77 10.74 -19.64
C ALA A 379 -1.54 11.07 -20.94
N SER A 380 -2.71 11.72 -20.85
CA SER A 380 -3.48 12.08 -22.03
C SER A 380 -2.75 13.13 -22.86
N ILE A 381 -2.71 12.90 -24.18
CA ILE A 381 -1.93 13.68 -25.16
C ILE A 381 -2.69 14.95 -25.61
N ASP A 382 -3.93 15.17 -25.15
CA ASP A 382 -4.65 16.42 -25.40
C ASP A 382 -3.92 17.58 -24.68
N GLN A 383 -3.14 18.31 -25.49
CA GLN A 383 -1.98 19.12 -25.10
C GLN A 383 -2.28 20.34 -24.21
N ASP A 384 -3.55 20.64 -23.95
CA ASP A 384 -3.95 21.82 -23.16
C ASP A 384 -4.20 21.51 -21.67
N ASN A 385 -4.51 20.25 -21.30
CA ASN A 385 -4.83 19.88 -19.91
C ASN A 385 -3.67 19.20 -19.16
N CYS A 386 -2.74 18.55 -19.88
CA CYS A 386 -1.58 17.90 -19.25
C CYS A 386 -0.66 18.91 -18.53
N LEU A 387 -0.75 20.19 -18.90
CA LEU A 387 0.12 21.27 -18.45
C LEU A 387 -0.34 21.95 -17.14
N LEU A 388 -1.62 21.89 -16.78
CA LEU A 388 -2.13 22.66 -15.62
C LEU A 388 -1.82 22.00 -14.27
N SER A 389 -1.82 20.67 -14.17
CA SER A 389 -1.58 19.99 -12.88
C SER A 389 -0.12 19.92 -12.46
N LEU A 390 0.83 20.12 -13.39
CA LEU A 390 2.27 20.11 -13.12
C LEU A 390 2.89 21.52 -13.15
N ARG A 391 2.37 22.48 -13.94
CA ARG A 391 2.87 23.87 -13.96
C ARG A 391 2.49 24.68 -12.72
N ASN A 392 1.31 24.46 -12.12
CA ASN A 392 0.87 25.20 -10.94
C ASN A 392 1.56 24.81 -9.62
N ARG A 393 2.60 23.95 -9.66
CA ARG A 393 3.33 23.49 -8.46
C ARG A 393 4.66 24.21 -8.21
N ARG A 394 4.98 25.23 -9.00
CA ARG A 394 6.04 26.21 -8.71
C ARG A 394 5.44 27.62 -8.73
N CYS A 395 4.67 27.96 -7.70
CA CYS A 395 4.37 29.33 -7.29
C CYS A 395 4.28 29.36 -5.77
#